data_AF-U1Q162-F1
#
_entry.id   AF-U1Q162-F1
#
_cell.length_a   1.000
_cell.length_b   1.000
_cell.length_c   1.000
_cell.angle_alpha   90.00
_cell.angle_beta   90.00
_cell.angle_gamma   90.00
#
_symmetry.space_group_name_H-M   'P 1'
#
loop_
_entity.id
_entity.type
_entity.pdbx_description
1 polymer ?
#
loop_
_entity_poly.entity_id
_entity_poly.type
_entity_poly.pdbx_seq_one_letter_code
_entity_poly.pdbx_strand_id
1 'polypeptide(L)' 'ANPSDDAGPTNPLKGITSTNNPAQDKIDRGTANAARCAQHSQVPELLDHVGTRDVARDLDILRATNSNTKLNYLGVSYGT' A
#
# COMPACT_ATOMS: atom_id res chain seq x y z
N ALA A 1 15.49 -1.36 -25.43
CA ALA A 1 15.13 -0.60 -24.21
C ALA A 1 13.65 -0.76 -23.99
N ASN A 2 13.24 -1.15 -22.77
CA ASN A 2 11.84 -1.33 -22.44
C ASN A 2 11.25 0.06 -22.14
N PRO A 3 10.06 0.44 -22.66
CA PRO A 3 9.49 1.77 -22.44
C PRO A 3 9.24 2.12 -20.96
N SER A 4 9.28 1.11 -20.09
CA SER A 4 9.07 1.18 -18.64
C SER A 4 10.33 1.49 -17.83
N ASP A 5 11.53 1.45 -18.44
CA ASP A 5 12.81 1.50 -17.72
C ASP A 5 13.03 2.82 -16.94
N ASP A 6 12.38 3.92 -17.36
CA ASP A 6 12.53 5.28 -16.78
C ASP A 6 11.21 5.86 -16.21
N ALA A 7 10.15 5.06 -16.16
CA ALA A 7 8.82 5.53 -15.77
C ALA A 7 8.69 5.62 -14.24
N GLY A 8 9.00 6.79 -13.69
CA GLY A 8 8.57 7.16 -12.34
C GLY A 8 7.04 7.30 -12.24
N PRO A 9 6.47 7.35 -11.02
CA PRO A 9 5.01 7.38 -10.81
C PRO A 9 4.29 8.60 -11.41
N THR A 10 5.02 9.56 -11.96
CA THR A 10 4.49 10.75 -12.64
C THR A 10 5.13 10.99 -14.00
N ASN A 11 6.08 10.16 -14.43
CA ASN A 11 6.76 10.37 -15.70
C ASN A 11 6.00 9.65 -16.83
N PRO A 12 5.77 10.33 -17.97
CA PRO A 12 5.16 9.70 -19.12
C PRO A 12 6.06 8.59 -19.67
N LEU A 13 5.44 7.49 -20.10
CA LEU A 13 6.13 6.40 -20.77
C LEU A 13 6.89 6.93 -22.00
N LYS A 14 8.18 6.61 -22.07
CA LYS A 14 9.09 7.12 -23.10
C LYS A 14 8.66 6.65 -24.49
N GLY A 15 8.46 7.60 -25.41
CA GLY A 15 8.10 7.33 -26.81
C GLY A 15 6.60 7.30 -27.11
N ILE A 16 5.73 7.60 -26.15
CA ILE A 16 4.28 7.71 -26.38
C ILE A 16 3.92 9.19 -26.62
N THR A 17 3.59 9.55 -27.87
CA THR A 17 3.19 10.90 -28.29
C THR A 17 1.66 11.13 -28.27
N SER A 18 0.89 10.16 -27.77
CA SER A 18 -0.58 10.24 -27.70
C SER A 18 -1.05 10.80 -26.36
N THR A 19 -1.79 11.91 -26.41
CA THR A 19 -2.43 12.58 -25.26
C THR A 19 -3.56 11.77 -24.61
N ASN A 20 -3.88 10.58 -25.15
CA ASN A 20 -4.88 9.66 -24.63
C ASN A 20 -4.23 8.29 -24.40
N ASN A 21 -3.42 8.16 -23.35
CA ASN A 21 -2.88 6.89 -22.92
C ASN A 21 -3.66 6.40 -21.69
N PRO A 22 -4.55 5.40 -21.81
CA PRO A 22 -5.32 4.86 -20.69
C PRO A 22 -4.46 4.34 -19.52
N ALA A 23 -3.18 4.04 -19.76
CA ALA A 23 -2.23 3.70 -18.71
C ALA A 23 -1.81 4.94 -17.89
N GLN A 24 -1.59 6.08 -18.54
CA GLN A 24 -1.22 7.34 -17.88
C GLN A 24 -2.36 7.84 -16.98
N ASP A 25 -3.61 7.80 -17.47
CA ASP A 25 -4.77 8.17 -16.65
C ASP A 25 -4.91 7.32 -15.38
N LYS A 26 -4.55 6.03 -15.44
CA LYS A 26 -4.55 5.14 -14.27
C LYS A 26 -3.44 5.52 -13.29
N ILE A 27 -2.26 5.85 -13.80
CA ILE A 27 -1.12 6.30 -13.00
C ILE A 27 -1.46 7.61 -12.29
N ASP A 28 -1.95 8.61 -13.02
CA ASP A 28 -2.28 9.93 -12.48
C ASP A 28 -3.37 9.84 -11.40
N ARG A 29 -4.40 9.01 -11.62
CA ARG A 29 -5.41 8.72 -10.58
C ARG A 29 -4.81 8.01 -9.38
N GLY A 30 -3.91 7.05 -9.58
CA GLY A 30 -3.20 6.36 -8.50
C GLY A 30 -2.38 7.32 -7.63
N THR A 31 -1.60 8.18 -8.28
CA THR A 31 -0.80 9.22 -7.61
C THR A 31 -1.67 10.22 -6.86
N ALA A 32 -2.76 10.69 -7.47
CA ALA A 32 -3.71 11.58 -6.80
C ALA A 32 -4.39 10.90 -5.60
N ASN A 33 -4.70 9.60 -5.68
CA ASN A 33 -5.26 8.84 -4.56
C ASN A 33 -4.24 8.70 -3.42
N ALA A 34 -3.00 8.35 -3.73
CA ALA A 34 -1.92 8.22 -2.75
C ALA A 34 -1.66 9.53 -2.00
N ALA A 35 -1.64 10.66 -2.72
CA ALA A 35 -1.50 11.99 -2.11
C ALA A 35 -2.65 12.31 -1.13
N ARG A 36 -3.90 11.92 -1.46
CA ARG A 36 -5.04 12.09 -0.54
C ARG A 36 -4.91 11.20 0.69
N CYS A 37 -4.45 9.96 0.55
CA CYS A 37 -4.17 9.09 1.71
C CYS A 37 -3.13 9.74 2.64
N ALA A 38 -2.04 10.26 2.09
CA ALA A 38 -1.00 10.95 2.86
C ALA A 38 -1.54 12.21 3.56
N GLN A 39 -2.33 13.04 2.87
CA GLN A 39 -2.93 14.26 3.43
C GLN A 39 -3.85 13.97 4.63
N HIS A 40 -4.58 12.86 4.60
CA HIS A 40 -5.56 12.49 5.63
C HIS A 40 -5.01 11.54 6.70
N SER A 41 -3.81 11.00 6.53
CA SER A 41 -3.12 10.19 7.54
C SER A 41 -2.27 11.09 8.42
N GLN A 42 -2.90 11.79 9.37
CA GLN A 42 -2.26 12.84 10.17
C GLN A 42 -1.22 12.32 11.17
N VAL A 43 -1.29 11.03 11.53
CA VAL A 43 -0.31 10.40 12.41
C VAL A 43 0.97 10.17 11.60
N PRO A 44 2.12 10.73 12.03
CA PRO A 44 3.40 10.50 11.37
C PRO A 44 3.69 9.01 11.20
N GLU A 45 4.25 8.63 10.05
CA GLU A 45 4.68 7.26 9.73
C GLU A 45 3.54 6.20 9.73
N LEU A 46 2.27 6.59 9.91
CA LEU A 46 1.14 5.65 9.94
C LEU A 46 1.09 4.77 8.69
N LEU A 47 1.27 5.37 7.51
CA LEU A 47 1.21 4.64 6.24
C LEU A 47 2.33 3.60 6.09
N ASP A 48 3.43 3.74 6.83
CA ASP A 48 4.55 2.79 6.84
C ASP A 48 4.30 1.61 7.77
N HIS A 49 3.30 1.71 8.66
CA HIS A 49 3.03 0.75 9.75
C HIS A 49 1.63 0.10 9.72
N VAL A 50 0.86 0.31 8.65
CA VAL A 50 -0.46 -0.34 8.45
C VAL A 50 -0.39 -1.68 7.72
N GLY A 51 0.80 -2.30 7.66
CA GLY A 51 1.04 -3.55 6.96
C GLY A 51 0.66 -4.80 7.77
N THR A 52 0.42 -5.92 7.08
CA THR A 52 0.08 -7.22 7.70
C THR A 52 1.15 -7.70 8.69
N ARG A 53 2.42 -7.33 8.47
CA ARG A 53 3.53 -7.67 9.38
C ARG A 53 3.37 -6.99 10.74
N ASP A 54 2.95 -5.74 10.76
CA ASP A 54 2.72 -5.00 12.00
C ASP A 54 1.47 -5.52 12.70
N VAL A 55 0.40 -5.81 11.94
CA VAL A 55 -0.80 -6.49 12.47
C VAL A 55 -0.46 -7.83 13.12
N ALA A 56 0.45 -8.63 12.54
CA ALA A 56 0.86 -9.90 13.14
C ALA A 56 1.57 -9.71 14.50
N ARG A 57 2.33 -8.61 14.68
CA ARG A 57 2.93 -8.24 15.97
C ARG A 57 1.85 -7.81 16.96
N ASP A 58 0.86 -7.05 16.51
CA ASP A 58 -0.28 -6.64 17.34
C ASP A 58 -1.10 -7.83 17.83
N LEU A 59 -1.29 -8.87 17.00
CA LEU A 59 -1.93 -10.12 17.42
C LEU A 59 -1.14 -10.85 18.51
N ASP A 60 0.20 -10.80 18.49
CA ASP A 60 1.02 -11.37 19.55
C ASP A 60 0.92 -10.57 20.87
N ILE A 61 0.79 -9.25 20.77
CA ILE A 61 0.49 -8.39 21.92
C ILE A 61 -0.87 -8.80 22.52
N LEU A 62 -1.92 -8.94 21.69
CA LEU A 62 -3.25 -9.36 22.15
C LEU A 62 -3.23 -10.75 22.79
N ARG A 63 -2.49 -11.70 22.21
CA ARG A 63 -2.27 -13.02 22.83
C ARG A 63 -1.66 -12.88 24.23
N ALA A 64 -0.62 -12.07 24.36
CA ALA A 64 0.11 -11.89 25.61
C ALA A 64 -0.73 -11.18 26.67
N THR A 65 -1.49 -10.12 26.31
CA THR A 65 -2.34 -9.37 27.26
C THR A 65 -3.51 -10.20 27.76
N ASN A 66 -3.97 -11.19 26.98
CA ASN A 66 -4.98 -12.16 27.39
C ASN A 66 -4.39 -13.35 28.17
N SER A 67 -3.10 -13.29 28.54
CA SER A 67 -2.38 -14.35 29.27
C SER A 67 -2.36 -15.71 28.56
N ASN A 68 -2.52 -15.72 27.23
CA ASN A 68 -2.46 -16.97 26.46
C ASN A 68 -1.01 -17.30 26.08
N THR A 69 -0.59 -18.55 26.28
CA THR A 69 0.74 -19.02 25.84
C THR A 69 0.83 -19.24 24.33
N LYS A 70 -0.32 -19.49 23.69
CA LYS A 70 -0.45 -19.67 22.24
C LYS A 70 -1.68 -18.92 21.74
N LEU A 71 -1.60 -18.41 20.51
CA LEU A 71 -2.74 -17.80 19.83
C LEU A 71 -3.58 -18.90 19.18
N ASN A 72 -4.88 -18.92 19.46
CA ASN A 72 -5.86 -19.72 18.72
C ASN A 72 -6.55 -18.80 17.71
N TYR A 73 -6.20 -18.91 16.43
CA TYR A 73 -6.57 -17.96 15.39
C TYR A 73 -7.31 -18.65 14.24
N LEU A 74 -8.40 -18.03 13.78
CA LEU A 74 -9.10 -18.39 12.55
C LEU A 74 -8.96 -17.25 11.55
N GLY A 75 -8.23 -17.51 10.47
CA GLY A 75 -8.08 -16.62 9.34
C GLY A 75 -9.04 -16.96 8.21
N VAL A 76 -9.64 -15.94 7.59
CA VAL A 76 -10.46 -16.08 6.37
C VAL A 76 -10.14 -14.94 5.41
N SER A 77 -10.03 -15.24 4.11
CA SER A 77 -9.71 -14.25 3.08
C SER A 77 -8.40 -13.52 3.41
N TYR A 78 -8.39 -12.18 3.46
CA TYR A 78 -7.23 -11.37 3.83
C TYR A 78 -6.61 -11.73 5.20
N GLY A 79 -7.41 -12.32 6.10
CA GLY A 79 -6.91 -12.80 7.39
C GLY A 79 -6.22 -14.16 7.35
N THR A 80 -6.04 -14.80 6.19
CA THR A 80 -5.29 -16.08 6.07
C THR A 80 -3.80 -15.82 6.11
#